data_AF-B0P8R3-F1
#
_entry.id   AF-B0P8R3-F1
#
_cell.length_a   1.000
_cell.length_b   1.000
_cell.length_c   1.000
_cell.angle_alpha   90.00
_cell.angle_beta   90.00
_cell.angle_gamma   90.00
#
_symmetry.space_group_name_H-M   'P 1'
#
loop_
_entity.id
_entity.type
_entity.pdbx_description
1 polymer ?
#
loop_
_entity_poly.entity_id
_entity_poly.type
_entity_poly.pdbx_seq_one_letter_code
_entity_poly.pdbx_strand_id
1 'polypeptide(L)'
;MNGELYQACVLVAAVRQALRAGTFSYKGADYEKTIRFTFQNGARADSAADWYRELAARRLRDIKLLAPTVTGDRGLLAFSGGAPFLIACFYKDKAAAGWRAGWEFDQSARGWNIEWNEAPFKDAPAAPPRFQEYREDFSAVLAQISELAVRIGENQFAAQFDSARRYLTDQHIMLMYGKEASNRKQEIDRQHYTIPNQRPKDKHCGKI
;
A
#
# COMPACT_ATOMS: atom_id res chain seq x y z
N MET A 1 -9.92 -7.11 4.97
CA MET A 1 -9.09 -5.99 4.48
C MET A 1 -8.83 -6.24 3.00
N ASN A 2 -9.33 -5.39 2.10
CA ASN A 2 -9.52 -5.74 0.68
C ASN A 2 -8.26 -5.60 -0.20
N GLY A 3 -7.11 -5.27 0.39
CA GLY A 3 -5.86 -5.00 -0.35
C GLY A 3 -5.67 -3.54 -0.78
N GLU A 4 -6.51 -2.63 -0.28
CA GLU A 4 -6.49 -1.20 -0.64
C GLU A 4 -5.15 -0.53 -0.38
N LEU A 5 -4.61 -0.71 0.83
CA LEU A 5 -3.30 -0.17 1.20
C LEU A 5 -2.18 -0.77 0.34
N TYR A 6 -2.28 -2.06 0.02
CA TYR A 6 -1.32 -2.73 -0.85
C TYR A 6 -1.35 -2.12 -2.26
N GLN A 7 -2.53 -1.97 -2.86
CA GLN A 7 -2.68 -1.36 -4.18
C GLN A 7 -2.12 0.07 -4.20
N ALA A 8 -2.41 0.85 -3.15
CA ALA A 8 -1.90 2.21 -3.01
C ALA A 8 -0.36 2.25 -2.96
N CYS A 9 0.26 1.34 -2.21
CA CYS A 9 1.71 1.19 -2.16
C CYS A 9 2.29 0.86 -3.54
N VAL A 10 1.68 -0.08 -4.28
CA VAL A 10 2.15 -0.49 -5.62
C VAL A 10 2.05 0.67 -6.61
N LEU A 11 0.93 1.43 -6.60
CA LEU A 11 0.77 2.62 -7.44
C LEU A 11 1.84 3.67 -7.14
N VAL A 12 2.05 3.99 -5.85
CA VAL A 12 3.08 4.95 -5.43
C VAL A 12 4.49 4.49 -5.85
N ALA A 13 4.79 3.20 -5.67
CA ALA A 13 6.08 2.63 -6.07
C ALA A 13 6.29 2.70 -7.59
N ALA A 14 5.28 2.32 -8.38
CA ALA A 14 5.32 2.36 -9.84
C ALA A 14 5.55 3.79 -10.37
N VAL A 15 4.83 4.77 -9.82
CA VAL A 15 5.02 6.18 -10.20
C VAL A 15 6.40 6.70 -9.80
N ARG A 16 6.89 6.39 -8.59
CA ARG A 16 8.25 6.76 -8.16
C ARG A 16 9.33 6.12 -9.03
N GLN A 17 9.15 4.87 -9.44
CA GLN A 17 10.03 4.20 -10.37
C GLN A 17 10.02 4.90 -11.73
N ALA A 18 8.85 5.24 -12.26
CA ALA A 18 8.72 5.96 -13.52
C ALA A 18 9.36 7.35 -13.48
N LEU A 19 9.25 8.08 -12.36
CA LEU A 19 9.94 9.36 -12.17
C LEU A 19 11.46 9.25 -12.18
N ARG A 20 12.02 8.08 -11.79
CA ARG A 20 13.48 7.83 -11.76
C ARG A 20 14.01 7.23 -13.06
N ALA A 21 13.29 6.26 -13.62
CA ALA A 21 13.73 5.42 -14.74
C ALA A 21 13.04 5.77 -16.07
N GLY A 22 12.06 6.68 -16.08
CA GLY A 22 11.34 7.13 -17.27
C GLY A 22 10.28 6.16 -17.81
N THR A 23 10.17 4.95 -17.26
CA THR A 23 9.22 3.93 -17.70
C THR A 23 8.21 3.61 -16.61
N PHE A 24 6.92 3.68 -16.94
CA PHE A 24 5.83 3.33 -16.04
C PHE A 24 5.33 1.91 -16.32
N SER A 25 5.23 1.09 -15.27
CA SER A 25 4.64 -0.24 -15.33
C SER A 25 3.84 -0.48 -14.04
N TYR A 26 2.61 -0.92 -14.19
CA TYR A 26 1.73 -1.26 -13.10
C TYR A 26 1.00 -2.56 -13.42
N LYS A 27 0.99 -3.48 -12.46
CA LYS A 27 0.23 -4.72 -12.54
C LYS A 27 -0.60 -4.88 -11.27
N GLY A 28 -1.92 -4.74 -11.42
CA GLY A 28 -2.87 -4.98 -10.33
C GLY A 28 -2.89 -6.45 -9.89
N ALA A 29 -3.45 -6.70 -8.72
CA ALA A 29 -3.74 -8.05 -8.27
C ALA A 29 -4.95 -8.67 -8.98
N ASP A 30 -5.04 -9.99 -8.99
CA ASP A 30 -6.01 -10.73 -9.83
C ASP A 30 -7.47 -10.53 -9.37
N TYR A 31 -7.65 -10.05 -8.15
CA TYR A 31 -8.94 -9.67 -7.57
C TYR A 31 -9.39 -8.24 -7.93
N GLU A 32 -8.51 -7.43 -8.54
CA GLU A 32 -8.82 -6.08 -9.04
C GLU A 32 -9.37 -6.22 -10.46
N LYS A 33 -10.69 -6.03 -10.62
CA LYS A 33 -11.36 -6.25 -11.91
C LYS A 33 -11.35 -5.02 -12.77
N THR A 34 -11.60 -3.87 -12.16
CA THR A 34 -11.52 -2.57 -12.84
C THR A 34 -10.79 -1.58 -11.96
N ILE A 35 -10.02 -0.70 -12.60
CA ILE A 35 -9.39 0.44 -11.94
C ILE A 35 -9.68 1.69 -12.78
N ARG A 36 -10.23 2.73 -12.15
CA ARG A 36 -10.49 4.02 -12.78
C ARG A 36 -9.99 5.14 -11.90
N PHE A 37 -9.67 6.27 -12.53
CA PHE A 37 -9.20 7.47 -11.87
C PHE A 37 -10.04 8.65 -12.34
N THR A 38 -10.75 9.28 -11.42
CA THR A 38 -11.60 10.44 -11.69
C THR A 38 -10.93 11.69 -11.13
N PHE A 39 -10.64 12.64 -12.01
CA PHE A 39 -10.01 13.92 -11.69
C PHE A 39 -11.07 14.95 -11.24
N GLN A 40 -10.65 16.00 -10.54
CA GLN A 40 -11.56 17.04 -10.04
C GLN A 40 -12.34 17.77 -11.15
N ASN A 41 -11.76 17.86 -12.35
CA ASN A 41 -12.40 18.47 -13.52
C ASN A 41 -13.41 17.52 -14.21
N GLY A 42 -13.66 16.33 -13.65
CA GLY A 42 -14.54 15.31 -14.22
C GLY A 42 -13.90 14.45 -15.31
N ALA A 43 -12.64 14.71 -15.69
CA ALA A 43 -11.89 13.83 -16.58
C ALA A 43 -11.71 12.46 -15.94
N ARG A 44 -11.61 11.41 -16.77
CA ARG A 44 -11.43 10.03 -16.31
C ARG A 44 -10.28 9.36 -17.02
N ALA A 45 -9.55 8.54 -16.29
CA ALA A 45 -8.55 7.61 -16.83
C ALA A 45 -8.94 6.18 -16.44
N ASP A 46 -9.08 5.31 -17.43
CA ASP A 46 -9.50 3.91 -17.25
C ASP A 46 -8.33 2.95 -17.00
N SER A 47 -7.11 3.49 -16.87
CA SER A 47 -5.92 2.71 -16.55
C SER A 47 -4.94 3.52 -15.70
N ALA A 48 -4.11 2.80 -14.94
CA ALA A 48 -3.03 3.42 -14.16
C ALA A 48 -1.99 4.12 -15.05
N ALA A 49 -1.83 3.65 -16.31
CA ALA A 49 -0.90 4.24 -17.27
C ALA A 49 -1.42 5.59 -17.79
N ASP A 50 -2.71 5.68 -18.11
CA ASP A 50 -3.32 6.94 -18.54
C ASP A 50 -3.37 7.94 -17.39
N TRP A 51 -3.67 7.46 -16.17
CA TRP A 51 -3.57 8.26 -14.96
C TRP A 51 -2.16 8.83 -14.77
N TYR A 52 -1.11 8.00 -14.86
CA TYR A 52 0.28 8.48 -14.77
C TYR A 52 0.61 9.49 -15.87
N ARG A 53 0.14 9.28 -17.11
CA ARG A 53 0.38 10.19 -18.23
C ARG A 53 -0.18 11.60 -17.94
N GLU A 54 -1.37 11.67 -17.35
CA GLU A 54 -1.98 12.91 -16.88
C GLU A 54 -1.20 13.56 -15.71
N LEU A 55 -0.76 12.77 -14.72
CA LEU A 55 0.08 13.29 -13.64
C LEU A 55 1.40 13.86 -14.16
N ALA A 56 2.04 13.17 -15.10
CA ALA A 56 3.27 13.59 -15.74
C ALA A 56 3.08 14.88 -16.55
N ALA A 57 1.98 14.99 -17.32
CA ALA A 57 1.61 16.21 -18.03
C ALA A 57 1.38 17.40 -17.08
N ARG A 58 0.88 17.14 -15.87
CA ARG A 58 0.77 18.14 -14.78
C ARG A 58 2.10 18.47 -14.10
N ARG A 59 3.23 17.94 -14.58
CA ARG A 59 4.59 18.14 -14.05
C ARG A 59 4.73 17.63 -12.61
N LEU A 60 4.29 16.40 -12.38
CA LEU A 60 4.47 15.69 -11.11
C LEU A 60 5.96 15.69 -10.71
N ARG A 61 6.22 16.11 -9.47
CA ARG A 61 7.56 16.15 -8.86
C ARG A 61 7.79 14.94 -7.97
N ASP A 62 6.82 14.60 -7.12
CA ASP A 62 6.91 13.51 -6.16
C ASP A 62 5.51 12.98 -5.82
N ILE A 63 5.44 11.75 -5.33
CA ILE A 63 4.21 11.10 -4.90
C ILE A 63 4.46 10.32 -3.61
N LYS A 64 3.54 10.42 -2.65
CA LYS A 64 3.69 9.80 -1.33
C LYS A 64 2.39 9.17 -0.86
N LEU A 65 2.52 8.07 -0.13
CA LEU A 65 1.44 7.53 0.67
C LEU A 65 1.50 8.18 2.05
N LEU A 66 0.45 8.91 2.43
CA LEU A 66 0.36 9.53 3.75
C LEU A 66 -0.74 8.86 4.55
N ALA A 67 -0.44 8.51 5.79
CA ALA A 67 -1.39 7.99 6.76
C ALA A 67 -1.36 8.86 8.02
N PRO A 68 -2.52 9.13 8.66
CA PRO A 68 -2.58 9.96 9.85
C PRO A 68 -1.89 9.28 11.03
N THR A 69 -1.14 10.06 11.81
CA THR A 69 -0.39 9.60 13.00
C THR A 69 -1.17 9.77 14.30
N VAL A 70 -2.28 10.51 14.28
CA VAL A 70 -3.12 10.77 15.45
C VAL A 70 -4.55 10.34 15.15
N THR A 71 -4.91 9.17 15.66
CA THR A 71 -6.30 8.76 15.87
C THR A 71 -6.44 8.42 17.35
N GLY A 72 -7.49 8.92 18.01
CA GLY A 72 -7.69 8.80 19.46
C GLY A 72 -7.80 7.38 20.02
N ASP A 73 -7.71 6.35 19.17
CA ASP A 73 -7.86 4.96 19.57
C ASP A 73 -6.80 4.07 18.90
N ARG A 74 -5.83 3.61 19.71
CA ARG A 74 -4.66 2.82 19.27
C ARG A 74 -5.02 1.39 18.88
N GLY A 75 -6.19 0.89 19.28
CA GLY A 75 -6.69 -0.45 18.93
C GLY A 75 -7.21 -0.56 17.49
N LEU A 76 -7.62 0.55 16.87
CA LEU A 76 -8.17 0.61 15.50
C LEU A 76 -7.10 0.58 14.39
N LEU A 77 -5.82 0.78 14.76
CA LEU A 77 -4.68 0.75 13.84
C LEU A 77 -4.24 -0.66 13.44
N ALA A 78 -4.54 -1.67 14.26
CA ALA A 78 -4.01 -3.02 14.08
C ALA A 78 -4.61 -3.78 12.87
N PHE A 79 -5.72 -3.31 12.30
CA PHE A 79 -6.50 -4.06 11.28
C PHE A 79 -7.17 -3.20 10.21
N SER A 80 -6.82 -1.93 10.07
CA SER A 80 -7.64 -0.85 9.49
C SER A 80 -8.30 -1.11 8.12
N GLY A 81 -9.42 -1.83 8.15
CA GLY A 81 -10.53 -1.72 7.20
C GLY A 81 -11.24 -0.37 7.38
N GLY A 82 -10.51 0.72 7.16
CA GLY A 82 -10.95 2.10 7.44
C GLY A 82 -9.83 3.10 7.73
N ALA A 83 -8.57 2.86 7.32
CA ALA A 83 -7.52 3.85 7.47
C ALA A 83 -7.73 5.02 6.49
N PRO A 84 -7.78 6.29 6.95
CA PRO A 84 -7.80 7.44 6.07
C PRO A 84 -6.40 7.72 5.52
N PHE A 85 -5.81 6.76 4.80
CA PHE A 85 -4.61 7.03 4.01
C PHE A 85 -4.99 7.77 2.73
N LEU A 86 -4.04 8.54 2.19
CA LEU A 86 -4.20 9.22 0.92
C LEU A 86 -2.91 9.12 0.10
N ILE A 87 -3.06 9.04 -1.22
CA ILE A 87 -1.92 9.22 -2.13
C ILE A 87 -1.80 10.70 -2.43
N ALA A 88 -0.72 11.32 -1.98
CA ALA A 88 -0.42 12.74 -2.18
C ALA A 88 0.48 12.91 -3.41
N CYS A 89 0.02 13.69 -4.38
CA CYS A 89 0.78 14.11 -5.55
C CYS A 89 1.28 15.54 -5.34
N PHE A 90 2.59 15.74 -5.45
CA PHE A 90 3.23 17.05 -5.36
C PHE A 90 3.73 17.47 -6.74
N TYR A 91 3.32 18.64 -7.21
CA TYR A 91 3.67 19.17 -8.52
C TYR A 91 4.71 20.30 -8.38
N LYS A 92 5.41 20.64 -9.47
CA LYS A 92 6.41 21.72 -9.44
C LYS A 92 5.79 23.11 -9.22
N ASP A 93 4.70 23.41 -9.94
CA ASP A 93 4.10 24.75 -10.01
C ASP A 93 2.59 24.74 -9.74
N LYS A 94 2.09 23.72 -9.03
CA LYS A 94 0.66 23.54 -8.71
C LYS A 94 0.48 23.06 -7.28
N ALA A 95 -0.69 23.35 -6.70
CA ALA A 95 -1.09 22.83 -5.40
C ALA A 95 -1.06 21.29 -5.39
N ALA A 96 -0.70 20.71 -4.25
CA ALA A 96 -0.71 19.26 -4.08
C ALA A 96 -2.14 18.71 -4.20
N ALA A 97 -2.27 17.51 -4.76
CA ALA A 97 -3.54 16.81 -4.88
C ALA A 97 -3.52 15.53 -4.05
N GLY A 98 -4.65 15.20 -3.43
CA GLY A 98 -4.84 13.94 -2.71
C GLY A 98 -5.71 12.99 -3.51
N TRP A 99 -5.43 11.70 -3.42
CA TRP A 99 -6.23 10.66 -4.05
C TRP A 99 -6.72 9.67 -3.01
N ARG A 100 -8.00 9.28 -3.13
CA ARG A 100 -8.64 8.28 -2.28
C ARG A 100 -9.37 7.25 -3.14
N ALA A 101 -9.34 6.00 -2.73
CA ALA A 101 -10.01 4.92 -3.42
C ALA A 101 -11.38 4.62 -2.81
N GLY A 102 -12.38 4.40 -3.66
CA GLY A 102 -13.58 3.65 -3.34
C GLY A 102 -13.47 2.24 -3.92
N TRP A 103 -13.84 1.23 -3.12
CA TRP A 103 -13.80 -0.17 -3.51
C TRP A 103 -15.23 -0.73 -3.44
N GLU A 104 -15.71 -1.24 -4.57
CA GLU A 104 -17.03 -1.85 -4.69
C GLU A 104 -16.89 -3.30 -5.13
N PHE A 105 -17.54 -4.22 -4.40
CA PHE A 105 -17.46 -5.64 -4.72
C PHE A 105 -18.44 -6.00 -5.85
N ASP A 106 -17.91 -6.54 -6.94
CA ASP A 106 -18.68 -7.09 -8.04
C ASP A 106 -18.92 -8.58 -7.81
N GLN A 107 -20.17 -8.93 -7.51
CA GLN A 107 -20.58 -10.32 -7.28
C GLN A 107 -20.43 -11.19 -8.54
N SER A 108 -20.65 -10.63 -9.73
CA SER A 108 -20.61 -11.37 -11.00
C SER A 108 -19.17 -11.67 -11.40
N ALA A 109 -18.29 -10.68 -11.30
CA ALA A 109 -16.87 -10.85 -11.60
C ALA A 109 -16.08 -11.50 -10.45
N ARG A 110 -16.69 -11.66 -9.27
CA ARG A 110 -16.05 -12.15 -8.03
C ARG A 110 -14.76 -11.38 -7.72
N GLY A 111 -14.83 -10.05 -7.73
CA GLY A 111 -13.68 -9.19 -7.45
C GLY A 111 -14.09 -7.75 -7.20
N TRP A 112 -13.11 -6.85 -7.19
CA TRP A 112 -13.29 -5.46 -6.78
C TRP A 112 -13.20 -4.50 -7.96
N ASN A 113 -14.19 -3.62 -8.06
CA ASN A 113 -14.18 -2.44 -8.91
C ASN A 113 -13.65 -1.26 -8.08
N ILE A 114 -12.66 -0.56 -8.63
CA ILE A 114 -11.85 0.39 -7.88
C ILE A 114 -11.89 1.74 -8.57
N GLU A 115 -12.34 2.77 -7.85
CA GLU A 115 -12.36 4.14 -8.34
C GLU A 115 -11.54 5.05 -7.43
N TRP A 116 -10.47 5.60 -7.98
CA TRP A 116 -9.63 6.59 -7.35
C TRP A 116 -10.14 7.99 -7.70
N ASN A 117 -10.44 8.79 -6.68
CA ASN A 117 -10.96 10.14 -6.85
C ASN A 117 -9.92 11.17 -6.39
N GLU A 118 -9.66 12.17 -7.24
CA GLU A 118 -8.83 13.32 -6.92
C GLU A 118 -9.60 14.30 -6.02
N ALA A 119 -8.99 14.69 -4.90
CA ALA A 119 -9.55 15.64 -3.95
C ALA A 119 -8.50 16.71 -3.60
N PRO A 120 -8.91 17.95 -3.27
CA PRO A 120 -7.97 18.97 -2.85
C PRO A 120 -7.23 18.51 -1.59
N PHE A 121 -5.90 18.59 -1.59
CA PHE A 121 -5.13 18.31 -0.39
C PHE A 121 -5.08 19.57 0.47
N LYS A 122 -6.13 19.78 1.26
CA LYS A 122 -6.21 20.89 2.22
C LYS A 122 -5.05 20.77 3.22
N ASP A 123 -4.41 21.91 3.52
CA ASP A 123 -3.27 22.00 4.45
C ASP A 123 -2.05 21.17 4.02
N ALA A 124 -1.87 20.96 2.71
CA ALA A 124 -0.71 20.26 2.17
C ALA A 124 0.60 20.97 2.57
N PRO A 125 1.65 20.22 2.91
CA PRO A 125 2.95 20.82 3.23
C PRO A 125 3.53 21.49 1.98
N ALA A 126 4.16 22.67 2.18
CA ALA A 126 4.74 23.47 1.10
C ALA A 126 5.81 22.72 0.28
N ALA A 127 6.43 21.71 0.87
CA ALA A 127 7.33 20.79 0.20
C ALA A 127 6.94 19.34 0.53
N PRO A 128 7.22 18.38 -0.38
CA PRO A 128 7.03 16.96 -0.08
C PRO A 128 7.83 16.57 1.17
N PRO A 129 7.22 15.89 2.16
CA PRO A 129 7.94 15.49 3.36
C PRO A 129 9.10 14.55 3.01
N ARG A 130 10.29 14.86 3.54
CA ARG A 130 11.47 14.00 3.42
C ARG A 130 11.48 13.06 4.62
N PHE A 131 11.38 11.77 4.33
CA PHE A 131 11.64 10.74 5.31
C PHE A 131 13.11 10.36 5.20
N GLN A 132 13.76 10.15 6.33
CA GLN A 132 15.16 9.72 6.35
C GLN A 132 15.25 8.33 5.70
N GLU A 133 16.09 8.20 4.67
CA GLU A 133 16.32 6.92 4.00
C GLU A 133 17.37 6.13 4.77
N TYR A 134 16.95 5.10 5.50
CA TYR A 134 17.87 4.22 6.25
C TYR A 134 18.30 2.99 5.44
N ARG A 135 18.13 3.00 4.11
CA ARG A 135 18.37 1.79 3.30
C ARG A 135 19.82 1.33 3.39
N GLU A 136 20.77 2.24 3.31
CA GLU A 136 22.20 1.92 3.39
C GLU A 136 22.59 1.49 4.81
N ASP A 137 22.18 2.27 5.81
CA ASP A 137 22.42 1.96 7.22
C ASP A 137 21.84 0.59 7.61
N PHE A 138 20.59 0.31 7.21
CA PHE A 138 19.94 -0.96 7.50
C PHE A 138 20.56 -2.12 6.70
N SER A 139 20.97 -1.89 5.45
CA SER A 139 21.75 -2.86 4.67
C SER A 139 23.08 -3.20 5.34
N ALA A 140 23.76 -2.21 5.91
CA ALA A 140 25.01 -2.39 6.65
C ALA A 140 24.78 -3.20 7.93
N VAL A 141 23.72 -2.91 8.69
CA VAL A 141 23.33 -3.69 9.87
C VAL A 141 23.04 -5.15 9.50
N LEU A 142 22.27 -5.40 8.42
CA LEU A 142 22.00 -6.76 7.95
C LEU A 142 23.28 -7.51 7.57
N ALA A 143 24.27 -6.83 6.96
CA ALA A 143 25.57 -7.42 6.65
C ALA A 143 26.35 -7.78 7.93
N GLN A 144 26.37 -6.90 8.93
CA GLN A 144 27.04 -7.16 10.21
C GLN A 144 26.42 -8.35 10.95
N ILE A 145 25.08 -8.46 10.95
CA ILE A 145 24.39 -9.58 11.60
C ILE A 145 24.66 -10.89 10.84
N SER A 146 24.71 -10.87 9.50
CA SER A 146 25.09 -12.06 8.71
C SER A 146 26.51 -12.54 9.06
N GLU A 147 27.48 -11.62 9.12
CA GLU A 147 28.86 -11.94 9.47
C GLU A 147 28.97 -12.51 10.90
N LEU A 148 28.23 -11.94 11.85
CA LEU A 148 28.16 -12.47 13.21
C LEU A 148 27.58 -13.89 13.22
N ALA A 149 26.50 -14.15 12.47
CA ALA A 149 25.87 -15.46 12.38
C ALA A 149 26.83 -16.52 11.83
N VAL A 150 27.62 -16.20 10.79
CA VAL A 150 28.69 -17.09 10.30
C VAL A 150 29.72 -17.38 11.39
N ARG A 151 30.17 -16.34 12.10
CA ARG A 151 31.18 -16.48 13.15
C ARG A 151 30.75 -17.38 14.31
N ILE A 152 29.47 -17.40 14.66
CA ILE A 152 28.93 -18.25 15.73
C ILE A 152 28.47 -19.64 15.23
N GLY A 153 28.64 -19.94 13.94
CA GLY A 153 28.28 -21.24 13.34
C GLY A 153 26.84 -21.34 12.83
N GLU A 154 26.07 -20.25 12.88
CA GLU A 154 24.64 -20.19 12.53
C GLU A 154 24.43 -19.82 11.06
N ASN A 155 24.95 -20.66 10.16
CA ASN A 155 24.97 -20.38 8.71
C ASN A 155 23.58 -20.21 8.07
N GLN A 156 22.55 -20.86 8.62
CA GLN A 156 21.17 -20.68 8.14
C GLN A 156 20.64 -19.28 8.45
N PHE A 157 20.98 -18.70 9.60
CA PHE A 157 20.60 -17.32 9.92
C PHE A 157 21.38 -16.32 9.06
N ALA A 158 22.67 -16.55 8.83
CA ALA A 158 23.47 -15.74 7.92
C ALA A 158 22.82 -15.64 6.52
N ALA A 159 22.43 -16.79 5.95
CA ALA A 159 21.76 -16.84 4.65
C ALA A 159 20.45 -16.02 4.64
N GLN A 160 19.70 -16.02 5.74
CA GLN A 160 18.44 -15.27 5.86
C GLN A 160 18.69 -13.76 5.88
N PHE A 161 19.70 -13.29 6.62
CA PHE A 161 20.05 -11.88 6.66
C PHE A 161 20.63 -11.38 5.33
N ASP A 162 21.43 -12.20 4.65
CA ASP A 162 21.91 -11.88 3.30
C ASP A 162 20.79 -11.83 2.26
N SER A 163 19.80 -12.71 2.38
CA SER A 163 18.59 -12.67 1.56
C SER A 163 17.79 -11.40 1.82
N ALA A 164 17.55 -11.04 3.08
CA ALA A 164 16.89 -9.78 3.45
C ALA A 164 17.64 -8.55 2.91
N ARG A 165 18.99 -8.55 2.96
CA ARG A 165 19.83 -7.49 2.42
C ARG A 165 19.71 -7.38 0.89
N ARG A 166 19.70 -8.51 0.20
CA ARG A 166 19.44 -8.57 -1.25
C ARG A 166 18.05 -8.02 -1.58
N TYR A 167 17.02 -8.39 -0.82
CA TYR A 167 15.66 -7.86 -1.03
C TYR A 167 15.55 -6.36 -0.77
N LEU A 168 16.24 -5.84 0.25
CA LEU A 168 16.28 -4.43 0.54
C LEU A 168 16.96 -3.63 -0.57
N THR A 169 17.97 -4.23 -1.22
CA THR A 169 18.80 -3.59 -2.25
C THR A 169 18.23 -3.76 -3.66
N ASP A 170 17.52 -4.85 -3.93
CA ASP A 170 16.94 -5.21 -5.22
C ASP A 170 15.53 -4.63 -5.39
N GLN A 171 15.40 -3.63 -6.27
CA GLN A 171 14.15 -2.89 -6.51
C GLN A 171 13.04 -3.76 -7.11
N HIS A 172 13.38 -4.86 -7.78
CA HIS A 172 12.39 -5.70 -8.46
C HIS A 172 11.59 -6.56 -7.46
N ILE A 173 12.20 -6.88 -6.30
CA ILE A 173 11.63 -7.83 -5.35
C ILE A 173 10.68 -7.17 -4.35
N MET A 174 10.86 -5.88 -4.05
CA MET A 174 9.90 -5.12 -3.23
C MET A 174 8.48 -5.09 -3.81
N LEU A 175 8.32 -5.12 -5.14
CA LEU A 175 7.01 -5.18 -5.80
C LEU A 175 6.36 -6.57 -5.66
N MET A 176 7.15 -7.64 -5.57
CA MET A 176 6.68 -9.02 -5.43
C MET A 176 6.18 -9.33 -4.02
N TYR A 177 6.85 -8.81 -2.98
CA TYR A 177 6.52 -9.10 -1.58
C TYR A 177 5.17 -8.56 -1.13
N GLY A 178 4.74 -7.40 -1.63
CA GLY A 178 3.41 -6.92 -1.29
C GLY A 178 2.31 -7.82 -1.88
N LYS A 179 2.56 -8.44 -3.05
CA LYS A 179 1.61 -9.40 -3.65
C LYS A 179 1.54 -10.67 -2.81
N GLU A 180 2.68 -11.18 -2.36
CA GLU A 180 2.74 -12.33 -1.44
C GLU A 180 2.12 -12.04 -0.07
N ALA A 181 2.34 -10.85 0.50
CA ALA A 181 1.74 -10.46 1.77
C ALA A 181 0.21 -10.31 1.66
N SER A 182 -0.27 -9.73 0.56
CA SER A 182 -1.70 -9.63 0.26
C SER A 182 -2.32 -11.02 0.03
N ASN A 183 -1.65 -11.88 -0.74
CA ASN A 183 -2.09 -13.26 -0.98
C ASN A 183 -2.14 -14.09 0.31
N ARG A 184 -1.12 -14.00 1.19
CA ARG A 184 -1.14 -14.66 2.51
C ARG A 184 -2.27 -14.15 3.38
N LYS A 185 -2.55 -12.84 3.36
CA LYS A 185 -3.69 -12.28 4.12
C LYS A 185 -5.03 -12.78 3.59
N GLN A 186 -5.21 -12.83 2.26
CA GLN A 186 -6.41 -13.37 1.65
C GLN A 186 -6.61 -14.85 1.94
N GLU A 187 -5.53 -15.62 1.97
CA GLU A 187 -5.57 -17.04 2.33
C GLU A 187 -5.98 -17.23 3.80
N ILE A 188 -5.41 -16.44 4.71
CA ILE A 188 -5.82 -16.42 6.12
C ILE A 188 -7.30 -16.00 6.26
N ASP A 189 -7.76 -15.00 5.51
CA ASP A 189 -9.17 -14.56 5.57
C ASP A 189 -10.14 -15.60 4.98
N ARG A 190 -9.74 -16.37 3.98
CA ARG A 190 -10.51 -17.51 3.45
C ARG A 190 -10.62 -18.63 4.49
N GLN A 191 -9.55 -18.94 5.20
CA GLN A 191 -9.56 -19.97 6.25
C GLN A 191 -10.49 -19.60 7.42
N HIS A 192 -10.61 -18.30 7.75
CA HIS A 192 -11.50 -17.82 8.80
C HIS A 192 -12.98 -17.65 8.38
N TYR A 193 -13.33 -17.88 7.12
CA TYR A 193 -14.70 -17.70 6.61
C TYR A 193 -15.66 -18.88 6.91
N THR A 194 -15.22 -19.88 7.69
CA THR A 194 -15.96 -21.15 7.88
C THR A 194 -16.27 -21.53 9.33
N ILE A 195 -16.35 -20.56 10.25
CA ILE A 195 -16.88 -20.82 11.59
C ILE A 195 -18.07 -19.87 11.84
N PRO A 196 -19.32 -20.35 11.69
CA PRO A 196 -20.48 -19.56 12.07
C PRO A 196 -20.41 -19.27 13.57
N ASN A 197 -20.45 -17.98 13.91
CA ASN A 197 -20.39 -17.49 15.28
C ASN A 197 -21.75 -17.74 15.97
N GLN A 198 -22.05 -18.98 16.32
CA GLN A 198 -23.20 -19.33 17.16
C GLN A 198 -22.83 -19.10 18.63
N ARG A 199 -22.94 -17.85 19.10
CA ARG A 199 -22.96 -17.60 20.55
C ARG A 199 -24.38 -17.88 21.07
N PRO A 200 -24.57 -18.73 22.09
CA PRO A 200 -25.87 -18.90 22.72
C PRO A 200 -26.29 -17.57 23.36
N LYS A 201 -27.51 -17.11 23.05
CA LYS A 201 -28.12 -15.96 23.73
C LYS A 201 -28.53 -16.40 25.13
N ASP A 202 -27.84 -15.91 26.15
CA ASP A 202 -28.29 -16.04 27.53
C ASP A 202 -29.67 -15.38 27.70
N LYS A 203 -30.68 -16.21 27.93
CA LYS A 203 -32.01 -15.77 28.35
C LYS A 203 -31.96 -15.54 29.87
N HIS A 204 -31.72 -14.31 30.30
CA HIS A 204 -32.01 -13.95 31.69
C HIS A 204 -33.53 -13.82 31.84
N CYS A 205 -34.13 -14.86 32.41
CA CYS A 205 -35.53 -14.88 32.83
C CYS A 205 -35.66 -13.98 34.06
N GLY A 206 -36.51 -12.94 33.98
CA GLY A 206 -36.87 -12.11 35.12
C GLY A 206 -37.59 -12.93 36.20
N LYS A 207 -37.07 -12.82 37.43
CA LYS A 207 -37.70 -12.96 38.74
C LYS A 207 -36.88 -12.02 39.63
N ILE A 208 -37.42 -11.05 40.35
CA ILE A 208 -38.64 -10.97 41.19
C ILE A 208 -39.23 -9.57 41.04
#